data_AF-D2X5Z0-F1
#
_entry.id   AF-D2X5Z0-F1
#
_cell.length_a   1.000
_cell.length_b   1.000
_cell.length_c   1.000
_cell.angle_alpha   90.00
_cell.angle_beta   90.00
_cell.angle_gamma   90.00
#
_symmetry.space_group_name_H-M   'P 1'
#
loop_
_entity.id
_entity.type
_entity.pdbx_description
1 polymer ?
#
loop_
_entity_poly.entity_id
_entity_poly.type
_entity_poly.pdbx_seq_one_letter_code
_entity_poly.pdbx_strand_id
1 'polypeptide(L)'
;MVKNLLIMRFGNPLIDAGLNNKLVDNVQITFKEPFGTEGRGGYFDEFGIIRDIQQNHLSQVLSLLAMDRPKSFSAEDIRDQKVKVLKAVPAIKEEDVLIGQYTASGDKPGYKDDDTVPKDSNCPTYAALTLWVNNDRWKNVPFILKGGKGESRRWRRQRGPGRARGGR
;
A
#
# COMPACT_ATOMS: atom_id res chain seq x y z
N MET A 1 13.83 -2.40 -11.34
CA MET A 1 13.90 -1.07 -10.66
C MET A 1 13.98 -1.15 -9.14
N VAL A 2 13.21 -2.00 -8.43
CA VAL A 2 13.24 -2.07 -6.95
C VAL A 2 14.64 -2.33 -6.37
N LYS A 3 15.46 -3.19 -7.01
CA LYS A 3 16.86 -3.44 -6.60
C LYS A 3 17.75 -2.19 -6.65
N ASN A 4 17.43 -1.22 -7.52
CA ASN A 4 18.23 -0.01 -7.69
C ASN A 4 18.00 1.00 -6.55
N LEU A 5 16.99 0.81 -5.69
CA LEU A 5 16.78 1.67 -4.52
C LEU A 5 18.00 1.70 -3.61
N LEU A 6 18.67 0.56 -3.41
CA LEU A 6 19.85 0.48 -2.55
C LEU A 6 21.03 1.25 -3.13
N ILE A 7 21.25 1.12 -4.44
CA ILE A 7 22.31 1.81 -5.17
C ILE A 7 22.03 3.31 -5.17
N MET A 8 20.79 3.71 -5.46
CA MET A 8 20.36 5.10 -5.47
C MET A 8 20.57 5.75 -4.09
N ARG A 9 20.16 5.09 -3.01
CA ARG A 9 20.33 5.63 -1.65
C ARG A 9 21.79 5.60 -1.23
N PHE A 10 22.37 4.43 -1.08
CA PHE A 10 23.65 4.28 -0.40
C PHE A 10 24.86 4.46 -1.30
N GLY A 11 24.67 4.56 -2.61
CA GLY A 11 25.68 5.00 -3.57
C GLY A 11 25.73 6.51 -3.78
N ASN A 12 24.71 7.27 -3.34
CA ASN A 12 24.64 8.73 -3.51
C ASN A 12 24.43 9.43 -2.15
N PRO A 13 25.50 9.91 -1.48
CA PRO A 13 25.42 10.51 -0.15
C PRO A 13 24.43 11.68 -0.04
N LEU A 14 24.30 12.49 -1.09
CA LEU A 14 23.35 13.60 -1.13
C LEU A 14 21.90 13.14 -1.06
N ILE A 15 21.57 12.03 -1.74
CA ILE A 15 20.21 11.49 -1.71
C ILE A 15 19.91 10.86 -0.35
N ASP A 16 20.82 10.07 0.21
CA ASP A 16 20.59 9.46 1.54
C ASP A 16 20.50 10.51 2.66
N ALA A 17 21.27 11.60 2.57
CA ALA A 17 21.17 12.75 3.48
C ALA A 17 19.83 13.49 3.34
N GLY A 18 19.20 13.44 2.16
CA GLY A 18 17.87 14.02 1.89
C GLY A 18 16.70 13.18 2.40
N LEU A 19 16.87 11.87 2.55
CA LEU A 19 15.78 10.94 2.88
C LEU A 19 15.59 10.78 4.40
N ASN A 20 15.01 11.82 5.02
CA ASN A 20 14.59 11.85 6.42
C ASN A 20 13.51 12.92 6.67
N ASN A 21 12.97 12.92 7.89
CA ASN A 21 11.91 13.80 8.37
C ASN A 21 12.21 15.30 8.41
N LYS A 22 13.45 15.73 8.16
CA LYS A 22 13.79 17.15 8.06
C LYS A 22 13.54 17.71 6.66
N LEU A 23 13.52 16.85 5.66
CA LEU A 23 13.48 17.24 4.24
C LEU A 23 12.36 16.55 3.45
N VAL A 24 11.73 15.51 4.01
CA VAL A 24 10.64 14.77 3.38
C VAL A 24 9.34 15.03 4.13
N ASP A 25 8.38 15.63 3.44
CA ASP A 25 7.04 15.87 3.98
C ASP A 25 6.18 14.60 4.00
N ASN A 26 6.26 13.78 2.94
CA ASN A 26 5.56 12.50 2.83
C ASN A 26 6.21 11.59 1.80
N VAL A 27 5.95 10.29 1.91
CA VAL A 27 6.37 9.28 0.94
C VAL A 27 5.14 8.62 0.35
N GLN A 28 5.06 8.51 -0.98
CA GLN A 28 3.96 7.82 -1.65
C GLN A 28 4.47 6.63 -2.47
N ILE A 29 3.96 5.44 -2.18
CA ILE A 29 4.27 4.22 -2.92
C ILE A 29 2.99 3.77 -3.61
N THR A 30 3.00 3.79 -4.94
CA THR A 30 1.78 3.64 -5.74
C THR A 30 1.91 2.47 -6.70
N PHE A 31 0.93 1.57 -6.66
CA PHE A 31 0.70 0.52 -7.63
C PHE A 31 -0.66 0.74 -8.30
N LYS A 32 -0.66 0.73 -9.63
CA LYS A 32 -1.89 0.90 -10.41
C LYS A 32 -1.88 -0.04 -11.59
N GLU A 33 -3.01 -0.72 -11.79
CA GLU A 33 -3.27 -1.50 -12.98
C GLU A 33 -4.41 -0.86 -13.79
N PRO A 34 -4.26 -0.71 -15.11
CA PRO A 34 -5.27 -0.08 -15.94
C PRO A 34 -6.51 -0.97 -16.17
N PHE A 35 -6.34 -2.29 -16.02
CA PHE A 35 -7.36 -3.34 -16.19
C PHE A 35 -7.89 -3.85 -14.85
N GLY A 36 -9.08 -4.46 -14.86
CA GLY A 36 -9.76 -4.95 -13.64
C GLY A 36 -9.32 -6.35 -13.24
N THR A 37 -10.24 -7.14 -12.70
CA THR A 37 -9.99 -8.55 -12.38
C THR A 37 -10.11 -9.51 -13.56
N GLU A 38 -10.62 -9.03 -14.71
CA GLU A 38 -10.65 -9.74 -16.00
C GLU A 38 -11.17 -11.19 -15.87
N GLY A 39 -12.37 -11.36 -15.29
CA GLY A 39 -13.01 -12.68 -15.10
C GLY A 39 -12.46 -13.51 -13.94
N ARG A 40 -11.47 -13.00 -13.20
CA ARG A 40 -10.92 -13.62 -11.98
C ARG A 40 -11.44 -12.94 -10.71
N GLY A 41 -12.59 -12.26 -10.80
CA GLY A 41 -13.15 -11.49 -9.70
C GLY A 41 -13.45 -12.33 -8.46
N GLY A 42 -13.98 -13.55 -8.64
CA GLY A 42 -14.30 -14.47 -7.55
C GLY A 42 -13.08 -14.89 -6.72
N TYR A 43 -11.96 -15.25 -7.37
CA TYR A 43 -10.72 -15.55 -6.66
C TYR A 43 -10.16 -14.31 -5.94
N PHE A 44 -10.22 -13.13 -6.59
CA PHE A 44 -9.77 -11.89 -5.98
C PHE A 44 -10.62 -11.48 -4.77
N ASP A 45 -11.89 -11.88 -4.73
CA ASP A 45 -12.86 -11.51 -3.67
C ASP A 45 -12.45 -12.02 -2.29
N GLU A 46 -11.78 -13.18 -2.23
CA GLU A 46 -11.30 -13.79 -0.98
C GLU A 46 -10.18 -12.98 -0.32
N PHE A 47 -9.41 -12.22 -1.11
CA PHE A 47 -8.18 -11.56 -0.65
C PHE A 47 -8.25 -10.04 -0.67
N GLY A 48 -8.72 -9.46 -1.77
CA GLY A 48 -8.73 -8.02 -2.02
C GLY A 48 -7.33 -7.39 -2.16
N ILE A 49 -7.32 -6.11 -2.56
CA ILE A 49 -6.10 -5.42 -2.99
C ILE A 49 -5.02 -5.29 -1.90
N ILE A 50 -5.44 -5.24 -0.64
CA ILE A 50 -4.51 -5.12 0.49
C ILE A 50 -3.65 -6.38 0.60
N ARG A 51 -4.25 -7.56 0.50
CA ARG A 51 -3.51 -8.84 0.58
C ARG A 51 -2.81 -9.17 -0.74
N ASP A 52 -3.42 -8.82 -1.87
CA ASP A 52 -2.87 -9.08 -3.20
C ASP A 52 -1.55 -8.32 -3.44
N ILE A 53 -1.50 -7.02 -3.09
CA ILE A 53 -0.39 -6.13 -3.48
C ILE A 53 0.24 -5.36 -2.32
N GLN A 54 -0.54 -4.87 -1.36
CA GLN A 54 -0.01 -3.91 -0.38
C GLN A 54 0.79 -4.58 0.73
N GLN A 55 0.27 -5.69 1.26
CA GLN A 55 0.89 -6.47 2.33
C GLN A 55 2.23 -7.07 1.91
N ASN A 56 2.38 -7.41 0.63
CA ASN A 56 3.59 -8.04 0.08
C ASN A 56 4.46 -7.02 -0.68
N HIS A 57 4.09 -6.57 -1.87
CA HIS A 57 4.94 -5.81 -2.78
C HIS A 57 5.21 -4.40 -2.25
N LEU A 58 4.17 -3.67 -1.83
CA LEU A 58 4.36 -2.30 -1.35
C LEU A 58 5.08 -2.25 0.00
N SER A 59 4.81 -3.20 0.90
CA SER A 59 5.54 -3.31 2.17
C SER A 59 7.04 -3.61 1.95
N GLN A 60 7.38 -4.41 0.93
CA GLN A 60 8.78 -4.65 0.55
C GLN A 60 9.46 -3.39 0.05
N VAL A 61 8.79 -2.61 -0.81
CA VAL A 61 9.33 -1.31 -1.28
C VAL A 61 9.48 -0.32 -0.13
N LEU A 62 8.48 -0.23 0.76
CA LEU A 62 8.56 0.58 1.98
C LEU A 62 9.78 0.20 2.80
N SER A 63 9.98 -1.10 3.06
CA SER A 63 11.10 -1.57 3.90
C SER A 63 12.46 -1.18 3.31
N LEU A 64 12.64 -1.26 1.98
CA LEU A 64 13.88 -0.88 1.30
C LEU A 64 14.09 0.64 1.29
N LEU A 65 13.02 1.41 1.13
CA LEU A 65 13.10 2.86 1.07
C LEU A 65 13.30 3.50 2.45
N ALA A 66 12.70 2.93 3.50
CA ALA A 66 12.74 3.50 4.84
C ALA A 66 13.89 3.01 5.72
N MET A 67 14.59 1.93 5.34
CA MET A 67 15.63 1.35 6.19
C MET A 67 16.87 2.24 6.36
N ASP A 68 17.62 2.02 7.44
CA ASP A 68 18.94 2.63 7.61
C ASP A 68 19.98 1.94 6.71
N ARG A 69 21.16 2.55 6.60
CA ARG A 69 22.29 1.93 5.89
C ARG A 69 22.67 0.63 6.61
N PRO A 70 22.67 -0.52 5.92
CA PRO A 70 23.05 -1.77 6.55
C PRO A 70 24.56 -1.79 6.82
N LYS A 71 25.00 -2.67 7.74
CA LYS A 71 26.43 -2.82 8.09
C LYS A 71 27.27 -3.23 6.88
N SER A 72 26.70 -4.08 6.04
CA SER A 72 27.23 -4.47 4.73
C SER A 72 26.07 -4.69 3.76
N PHE A 73 26.37 -4.97 2.49
CA PHE A 73 25.36 -5.36 1.50
C PHE A 73 25.15 -6.88 1.40
N SER A 74 25.54 -7.63 2.44
CA SER A 74 25.17 -9.04 2.58
C SER A 74 23.64 -9.19 2.71
N ALA A 75 23.11 -10.33 2.30
CA ALA A 75 21.66 -10.57 2.31
C ALA A 75 21.04 -10.42 3.71
N GLU A 76 21.72 -10.92 4.75
CA GLU A 76 21.22 -10.87 6.13
C GLU A 76 21.27 -9.46 6.70
N ASP A 77 22.35 -8.69 6.46
CA ASP A 77 22.42 -7.30 6.96
C ASP A 77 21.32 -6.41 6.35
N ILE A 78 20.99 -6.62 5.06
CA ILE A 78 19.87 -5.93 4.40
C ILE A 78 18.55 -6.37 5.01
N ARG A 79 18.37 -7.68 5.23
CA ARG A 79 17.15 -8.25 5.81
C ARG A 79 16.91 -7.69 7.21
N ASP A 80 17.93 -7.61 8.04
CA ASP A 80 17.84 -7.07 9.40
C ASP A 80 17.32 -5.63 9.40
N GLN A 81 17.83 -4.79 8.48
CA GLN A 81 17.36 -3.41 8.36
C GLN A 81 15.92 -3.31 7.86
N LYS A 82 15.50 -4.17 6.93
CA LYS A 82 14.10 -4.25 6.49
C LYS A 82 13.17 -4.67 7.63
N VAL A 83 13.56 -5.68 8.41
CA VAL A 83 12.79 -6.14 9.57
C VAL A 83 12.70 -5.07 10.64
N LYS A 84 13.80 -4.34 10.89
CA LYS A 84 13.82 -3.20 11.83
C LYS A 84 12.78 -2.13 11.47
N VAL A 85 12.66 -1.80 10.18
CA VAL A 85 11.60 -0.88 9.70
C VAL A 85 10.21 -1.44 9.97
N LEU A 86 9.95 -2.68 9.57
CA LEU A 86 8.60 -3.26 9.71
C LEU A 86 8.17 -3.38 11.18
N LYS A 87 9.11 -3.68 12.10
CA LYS A 87 8.84 -3.67 13.55
C LYS A 87 8.54 -2.28 14.10
N ALA A 88 9.00 -1.22 13.44
CA ALA A 88 8.74 0.16 13.81
C ALA A 88 7.40 0.70 13.26
N VAL A 89 6.70 -0.08 12.44
CA VAL A 89 5.36 0.30 11.94
C VAL A 89 4.30 -0.16 12.95
N PRO A 90 3.55 0.75 13.58
CA PRO A 90 2.45 0.37 14.47
C PRO A 90 1.30 -0.23 13.65
N ALA A 91 0.35 -0.88 14.34
CA ALA A 91 -0.86 -1.37 13.71
C ALA A 91 -1.63 -0.22 13.02
N ILE A 92 -2.09 -0.46 11.80
CA ILE A 92 -2.82 0.52 10.98
C ILE A 92 -4.20 0.72 11.60
N LYS A 93 -4.59 1.99 11.82
CA LYS A 93 -5.90 2.35 12.34
C LYS A 93 -6.91 2.51 11.20
N GLU A 94 -8.19 2.28 11.47
CA GLU A 94 -9.25 2.42 10.47
C GLU A 94 -9.33 3.85 9.87
N GLU A 95 -9.02 4.87 10.66
CA GLU A 95 -9.00 6.28 10.22
C GLU A 95 -7.90 6.57 9.17
N ASP A 96 -6.84 5.77 9.17
CA ASP A 96 -5.72 5.85 8.21
C ASP A 96 -5.98 5.03 6.93
N VAL A 97 -7.17 4.43 6.80
CA VAL A 97 -7.52 3.54 5.68
C VAL A 97 -8.65 4.13 4.84
N LEU A 98 -8.38 4.25 3.54
CA LEU A 98 -9.40 4.51 2.53
C LEU A 98 -9.48 3.31 1.59
N ILE A 99 -10.67 2.72 1.49
CA ILE A 99 -10.96 1.63 0.55
C ILE A 99 -11.98 2.07 -0.49
N GLY A 100 -11.88 1.47 -1.66
CA GLY A 100 -12.82 1.68 -2.75
C GLY A 100 -12.97 0.44 -3.61
N GLN A 101 -14.06 0.43 -4.38
CA GLN A 101 -14.34 -0.60 -5.37
C GLN A 101 -14.70 0.07 -6.70
N TYR A 102 -14.11 -0.41 -7.79
CA TYR A 102 -14.35 0.17 -9.11
C TYR A 102 -15.76 -0.19 -9.60
N THR A 103 -16.43 0.78 -10.20
CA THR A 103 -17.74 0.62 -10.83
C THR A 103 -17.63 0.74 -12.34
N ALA A 104 -18.70 0.37 -13.05
CA ALA A 104 -18.78 0.55 -14.49
C ALA A 104 -18.46 1.99 -14.91
N SER A 105 -17.78 2.13 -16.04
CA SER A 105 -17.36 3.41 -16.60
C SER A 105 -17.23 3.29 -18.11
N GLY A 106 -18.12 3.96 -18.85
CA GLY A 106 -18.26 3.75 -20.30
C GLY A 106 -18.54 2.28 -20.60
N ASP A 107 -17.81 1.72 -21.57
CA ASP A 107 -17.97 0.32 -21.99
C ASP A 107 -17.26 -0.69 -21.07
N LYS A 108 -16.67 -0.24 -19.95
CA LYS A 108 -15.94 -1.12 -19.02
C LYS A 108 -16.84 -1.54 -17.86
N PRO A 109 -16.99 -2.86 -17.60
CA PRO A 109 -17.81 -3.35 -16.50
C PRO A 109 -17.22 -3.01 -15.12
N GLY A 110 -18.10 -2.88 -14.13
CA GLY A 110 -17.78 -2.75 -12.72
C GLY A 110 -17.35 -4.09 -12.10
N TYR A 111 -16.87 -4.05 -10.85
CA TYR A 111 -16.35 -5.26 -10.19
C TYR A 111 -17.46 -6.30 -9.97
N LYS A 112 -18.65 -5.85 -9.58
CA LYS A 112 -19.85 -6.69 -9.35
C LYS A 112 -20.56 -7.13 -10.63
N ASP A 113 -20.14 -6.62 -11.77
CA ASP A 113 -20.65 -7.04 -13.08
C ASP A 113 -19.93 -8.31 -13.58
N ASP A 114 -18.83 -8.71 -12.92
CA ASP A 114 -18.22 -10.03 -13.09
C ASP A 114 -19.13 -11.09 -12.44
N ASP A 115 -19.57 -12.08 -13.21
CA ASP A 115 -20.49 -13.13 -12.75
C ASP A 115 -19.86 -14.04 -11.68
N THR A 116 -18.53 -14.04 -11.56
CA THR A 116 -17.81 -14.77 -10.51
C THR A 116 -17.80 -14.05 -9.16
N VAL A 117 -18.26 -12.79 -9.10
CA VAL A 117 -18.24 -11.95 -7.90
C VAL A 117 -19.63 -11.92 -7.24
N PRO A 118 -19.74 -12.19 -5.92
CA PRO A 118 -20.98 -12.01 -5.18
C PRO A 118 -21.53 -10.58 -5.30
N LYS A 119 -22.83 -10.42 -5.58
CA LYS A 119 -23.45 -9.09 -5.79
C LYS A 119 -23.40 -8.21 -4.53
N ASP A 120 -23.29 -8.81 -3.35
CA ASP A 120 -23.12 -8.15 -2.06
C ASP A 120 -21.64 -7.97 -1.64
N SER A 121 -20.68 -8.34 -2.51
CA SER A 121 -19.24 -8.24 -2.21
C SER A 121 -18.83 -6.84 -1.72
N ASN A 122 -18.05 -6.82 -0.65
CA ASN A 122 -17.37 -5.65 -0.11
C ASN A 122 -15.86 -5.68 -0.37
N CYS A 123 -15.39 -6.52 -1.31
CA CYS A 123 -13.96 -6.63 -1.60
C CYS A 123 -13.39 -5.30 -2.12
N PRO A 124 -12.32 -4.77 -1.51
CA PRO A 124 -11.68 -3.54 -1.97
C PRO A 124 -10.81 -3.84 -3.19
N THR A 125 -11.15 -3.23 -4.32
CA THR A 125 -10.29 -3.24 -5.53
C THR A 125 -9.32 -2.05 -5.55
N TYR A 126 -9.48 -1.08 -4.64
CA TYR A 126 -8.56 0.01 -4.34
C TYR A 126 -8.41 0.20 -2.84
N ALA A 127 -7.19 0.50 -2.38
CA ALA A 127 -6.95 0.98 -1.04
C ALA A 127 -5.82 2.02 -1.02
N ALA A 128 -5.96 3.01 -0.15
CA ALA A 128 -4.90 3.92 0.26
C ALA A 128 -4.73 3.79 1.79
N LEU A 129 -3.53 3.40 2.22
CA LEU A 129 -3.17 3.22 3.62
C LEU A 129 -2.14 4.27 4.01
N THR A 130 -2.33 4.95 5.13
CA THR A 130 -1.30 5.79 5.75
C THR A 130 -0.57 4.98 6.82
N LEU A 131 0.74 4.84 6.66
CA LEU A 131 1.61 4.14 7.60
C LEU A 131 2.59 5.14 8.23
N TRP A 132 2.99 4.85 9.46
CA TRP A 132 3.94 5.66 10.23
C TRP A 132 5.11 4.78 10.63
N VAL A 133 6.35 5.18 10.34
CA VAL A 133 7.55 4.43 10.74
C VAL A 133 8.13 5.11 11.98
N ASN A 134 7.95 4.50 13.15
CA ASN A 134 8.35 5.06 14.44
C ASN A 134 9.84 4.87 14.70
N ASN A 135 10.67 5.65 14.01
CA ASN A 135 12.10 5.79 14.26
C ASN A 135 12.56 7.24 14.04
N ASP A 136 13.79 7.56 14.43
CA ASP A 136 14.29 8.95 14.37
C ASP A 136 14.34 9.51 12.95
N ARG A 137 14.59 8.67 11.94
CA ARG A 137 14.68 9.06 10.53
C ARG A 137 13.33 9.49 9.96
N TRP A 138 12.24 8.82 10.33
CA TRP A 138 10.92 8.96 9.71
C TRP A 138 9.82 9.42 10.65
N LYS A 139 10.16 9.80 11.88
CA LYS A 139 9.21 10.34 12.85
C LYS A 139 8.38 11.46 12.21
N ASN A 140 7.07 11.36 12.33
CA ASN A 140 6.06 12.29 11.80
C ASN A 140 6.00 12.39 10.26
N VAL A 141 6.62 11.47 9.51
CA VAL A 141 6.49 11.41 8.04
C VAL A 141 5.49 10.32 7.67
N PRO A 142 4.35 10.67 7.03
CA PRO A 142 3.40 9.67 6.56
C PRO A 142 3.92 8.94 5.31
N PHE A 143 3.78 7.62 5.33
CA PHE A 143 3.98 6.74 4.19
C PHE A 143 2.62 6.32 3.62
N ILE A 144 2.25 6.86 2.47
CA ILE A 144 0.97 6.56 1.81
C ILE A 144 1.16 5.45 0.78
N LEU A 145 0.59 4.28 1.07
CA LEU A 145 0.58 3.13 0.18
C LEU A 145 -0.73 3.10 -0.60
N LYS A 146 -0.66 3.29 -1.92
CA LYS A 146 -1.82 3.28 -2.82
C LYS A 146 -1.74 2.07 -3.73
N GLY A 147 -2.78 1.25 -3.74
CA GLY A 147 -2.89 0.09 -4.62
C GLY A 147 -4.28 0.03 -5.23
N GLY A 148 -4.40 -0.18 -6.54
CA GLY A 148 -5.70 -0.40 -7.17
C GLY A 148 -5.66 -1.02 -8.56
N LYS A 149 -6.74 -1.71 -8.92
CA LYS A 149 -6.97 -2.32 -10.25
C LYS A 149 -8.11 -1.65 -11.00
N GLY A 150 -7.98 -1.39 -12.30
CA GLY A 150 -9.01 -0.71 -13.08
C GLY A 150 -8.97 0.80 -12.88
N GLU A 151 -7.78 1.39 -12.85
CA GLU A 151 -7.56 2.84 -12.68
C GLU A 151 -8.37 3.69 -13.66
N SER A 152 -8.63 3.19 -14.86
CA SER A 152 -9.46 3.86 -15.87
C SER A 152 -10.97 3.89 -15.55
N ARG A 153 -11.39 3.33 -14.42
CA ARG A 153 -12.78 3.26 -13.96
C ARG A 153 -13.02 4.16 -12.75
N ARG A 154 -14.29 4.47 -12.50
CA ARG A 154 -14.69 5.26 -11.33
C ARG A 154 -14.59 4.42 -10.07
N TRP A 155 -13.87 4.92 -9.07
CA TRP A 155 -13.84 4.34 -7.72
C TRP A 155 -14.97 4.90 -6.87
N ARG A 156 -15.75 4.04 -6.23
CA ARG A 156 -16.64 4.45 -5.15
C ARG A 156 -16.01 4.11 -3.81
N ARG A 157 -15.93 5.12 -2.93
CA ARG A 157 -15.51 4.93 -1.54
C ARG A 157 -16.46 3.95 -0.88
N GLN A 158 -15.91 2.86 -0.34
CA GLN A 158 -16.67 1.97 0.54
C GLN A 158 -16.66 2.59 1.94
N ARG A 159 -17.83 2.70 2.57
CA ARG A 159 -17.91 2.96 4.01
C ARG A 159 -17.72 1.60 4.68
N GLY A 160 -16.80 1.51 5.65
CA GLY A 160 -16.70 0.33 6.49
C GLY A 160 -18.05 0.01 7.14
N PRO A 161 -18.30 -1.24 7.58
CA PRO A 161 -19.50 -1.56 8.32
C PRO A 161 -19.56 -0.63 9.53
N GLY A 162 -20.45 0.36 9.48
CA GLY A 162 -20.67 1.25 10.61
C GLY A 162 -21.08 0.36 11.78
N ARG A 163 -20.35 0.44 12.90
CA ARG A 163 -20.89 -0.07 14.16
C ARG A 163 -22.29 0.55 14.28
N ALA A 164 -23.31 -0.29 14.27
CA ALA A 164 -24.64 0.11 14.67
C ALA A 164 -24.46 0.83 16.01
N ARG A 165 -24.81 2.12 16.07
CA ARG A 165 -24.89 2.83 17.34
C ARG A 165 -25.94 2.08 18.14
N GLY A 166 -25.49 1.21 19.04
CA GLY A 166 -26.33 0.60 20.05
C GLY A 166 -26.90 1.72 20.90
N GLY A 167 -28.16 2.05 20.67
CA GLY A 167 -28.93 2.82 21.62
C GLY A 167 -29.25 1.95 22.81
N ARG A 168 -28.74 2.33 23.97
CA ARG A 168 -29.45 2.48 25.25
C ARG A 168 -28.47 3.01 26.29
#